data_AF-A0A2K2VJW1-F1
#
_entry.id   AF-A0A2K2VJW1-F1
#
_cell.length_a   1.000
_cell.length_b   1.000
_cell.length_c   1.000
_cell.angle_alpha   90.00
_cell.angle_beta   90.00
_cell.angle_gamma   90.00
#
_symmetry.space_group_name_H-M   'P 1'
#
loop_
_entity.id
_entity.type
_entity.pdbx_description
1 polymer ?
#
loop_
_entity_poly.entity_id
_entity_poly.type
_entity_poly.pdbx_seq_one_letter_code
_entity_poly.pdbx_strand_id
1 'polypeptide(L)'
;MTSAYDNLVNRTAHAINQAFDVYQKRYRAITQRAGARFAQRDWRGMQADARERLDLYKKVVDETVAQVNELLGDRGTDTRIWAKTKVVYGALVSKLNLWELAETFFNSITRRIFATVGVNPQIEFVDTCSRIRPLQIAQPMYRTCERAESTVALIEGILTDYGFDVGYEDLQRDAQAVAEQVDNHLMKTAASPGIDRTEMITSVFYRGKGAYLVGRFFNGSDQFPLVLALLNTPGGIVVDAVLLHENEVSILFSFTRSYFHVDVKKPAELVGFLKSFMPRKRLAELYISIGYNKHGKSELYCDLLQHLASSNEKFEIAEGERGMVMEVFTMSDYDVVFKVIKDHFSSTKRTTRAEVKAKYDLVFTHDRAGRLVDAQEFEHLEFDRKRFSKELLDKLQRFTTQGVEIDENHVVIKHLYVERRVTPLDVYLSEVDESAARAAVVDYGNAIKDLAATNIFPGDMLLKNFGVTRHGRVVFYDYDELSLVSECNFRKLPQPRSHYEEMSEEPWFAVNVRDIFPE
;
A
#
# COMPACT_ATOMS: atom_id res chain seq x y z
N MET A 1 -35.00 -33.31 -2.04
CA MET A 1 -33.56 -32.99 -1.94
C MET A 1 -33.23 -31.58 -2.45
N THR A 2 -33.83 -31.12 -3.56
CA THR A 2 -33.59 -29.77 -4.15
C THR A 2 -33.90 -28.61 -3.19
N SER A 3 -35.01 -28.66 -2.45
CA SER A 3 -35.40 -27.60 -1.49
C SER A 3 -34.41 -27.42 -0.33
N ALA A 4 -33.87 -28.51 0.23
CA ALA A 4 -32.87 -28.43 1.32
C ALA A 4 -31.51 -27.94 0.82
N TYR A 5 -31.15 -28.31 -0.41
CA TYR A 5 -29.94 -27.83 -1.10
C TYR A 5 -30.01 -26.33 -1.38
N ASP A 6 -31.11 -25.85 -1.96
CA ASP A 6 -31.28 -24.44 -2.28
C ASP A 6 -31.46 -23.58 -1.01
N ASN A 7 -32.04 -24.14 0.07
CA ASN A 7 -32.06 -23.50 1.38
C ASN A 7 -30.64 -23.32 1.93
N LEU A 8 -29.79 -24.35 1.85
CA LEU A 8 -28.41 -24.27 2.30
C LEU A 8 -27.61 -23.21 1.54
N VAL A 9 -27.71 -23.19 0.21
CA VAL A 9 -27.10 -22.16 -0.66
C VAL A 9 -27.52 -20.75 -0.22
N ASN A 10 -28.82 -20.53 -0.02
CA ASN A 10 -29.32 -19.23 0.42
C ASN A 10 -28.79 -18.85 1.80
N ARG A 11 -28.81 -19.78 2.77
CA ARG A 11 -28.28 -19.52 4.11
C ARG A 11 -26.79 -19.16 4.08
N THR A 12 -25.99 -19.87 3.29
CA THR A 12 -24.55 -19.58 3.16
C THR A 12 -24.33 -18.20 2.55
N ALA A 13 -25.03 -17.86 1.46
CA ALA A 13 -24.89 -16.54 0.83
C ALA A 13 -25.28 -15.40 1.79
N HIS A 14 -26.36 -15.57 2.55
CA HIS A 14 -26.80 -14.56 3.52
C HIS A 14 -25.85 -14.46 4.72
N ALA A 15 -25.29 -15.59 5.20
CA ALA A 15 -24.29 -15.58 6.27
C ALA A 15 -23.04 -14.80 5.86
N ILE A 16 -22.52 -15.03 4.65
CA ILE A 16 -21.36 -14.29 4.12
C ILE A 16 -21.69 -12.80 3.97
N ASN A 17 -22.88 -12.46 3.44
CA ASN A 17 -23.31 -11.07 3.30
C ASN A 17 -23.48 -10.36 4.65
N GLN A 18 -24.01 -11.04 5.66
CA GLN A 18 -24.11 -10.52 7.03
C GLN A 18 -22.73 -10.29 7.64
N ALA A 19 -21.79 -11.24 7.46
CA ALA A 19 -20.42 -11.08 7.93
C ALA A 19 -19.71 -9.89 7.24
N PHE A 20 -19.94 -9.70 5.94
CA PHE A 20 -19.44 -8.53 5.22
C PHE A 20 -20.01 -7.21 5.78
N ASP A 21 -21.31 -7.13 6.07
CA ASP A 21 -21.91 -5.95 6.71
C ASP A 21 -21.33 -5.68 8.11
N VAL A 22 -21.11 -6.73 8.91
CA VAL A 22 -20.43 -6.62 10.22
C VAL A 22 -19.00 -6.10 10.06
N TYR A 23 -18.24 -6.63 9.10
CA TYR A 23 -16.91 -6.14 8.78
C TYR A 23 -16.93 -4.65 8.43
N GLN A 24 -17.82 -4.23 7.52
CA GLN A 24 -17.91 -2.83 7.07
C GLN A 24 -18.28 -1.88 8.22
N LYS A 25 -19.23 -2.27 9.09
CA LYS A 25 -19.60 -1.49 10.27
C LYS A 25 -18.42 -1.30 11.22
N ARG A 26 -17.68 -2.37 11.52
CA ARG A 26 -16.48 -2.31 12.38
C ARG A 26 -15.36 -1.49 11.73
N TYR A 27 -15.07 -1.71 10.45
CA TYR A 27 -14.05 -0.97 9.69
C TYR A 27 -14.34 0.54 9.68
N ARG A 28 -15.60 0.90 9.43
CA ARG A 28 -16.06 2.29 9.44
C ARG A 28 -15.98 2.91 10.83
N ALA A 29 -16.38 2.18 11.87
CA ALA A 29 -16.30 2.65 13.25
C ALA A 29 -14.86 2.97 13.66
N ILE A 30 -13.87 2.14 13.29
CA ILE A 30 -12.45 2.43 13.52
C ILE A 30 -12.03 3.66 12.72
N THR A 31 -12.39 3.73 11.43
CA THR A 31 -12.01 4.84 10.54
C THR A 31 -12.56 6.19 11.02
N GLN A 32 -13.78 6.21 11.55
CA GLN A 32 -14.43 7.43 12.06
C GLN A 32 -13.79 8.00 13.34
N ARG A 33 -13.00 7.22 14.07
CA ARG A 33 -12.22 7.72 15.22
C ARG A 33 -11.15 8.73 14.81
N ALA A 34 -10.69 8.69 13.56
CA ALA A 34 -9.52 9.42 13.10
C ALA A 34 -9.62 10.95 13.31
N GLY A 35 -10.80 11.54 13.08
CA GLY A 35 -11.03 12.97 13.33
C GLY A 35 -10.86 13.33 14.80
N ALA A 36 -11.44 12.55 15.71
CA ALA A 36 -11.30 12.74 17.15
C ALA A 36 -9.85 12.54 17.62
N ARG A 37 -9.16 11.50 17.10
CA ARG A 37 -7.73 11.26 17.39
C ARG A 37 -6.87 12.45 16.96
N PHE A 38 -7.11 12.98 15.77
CA PHE A 38 -6.41 14.17 15.26
C PHE A 38 -6.70 15.40 16.12
N ALA A 39 -7.96 15.68 16.44
CA ALA A 39 -8.37 16.80 17.28
C ALA A 39 -7.73 16.74 18.69
N GLN A 40 -7.66 15.55 19.28
CA GLN A 40 -7.09 15.33 20.61
C GLN A 40 -5.55 15.18 20.60
N ARG A 41 -4.93 15.18 19.42
CA ARG A 41 -3.49 14.88 19.22
C ARG A 41 -3.07 13.52 19.77
N ASP A 42 -4.00 12.56 19.75
CA ASP A 42 -3.77 11.18 20.19
C ASP A 42 -3.13 10.33 19.09
N TRP A 43 -1.84 10.54 18.88
CA TRP A 43 -1.07 9.86 17.83
C TRP A 43 -0.87 8.37 18.10
N ARG A 44 -0.81 7.98 19.38
CA ARG A 44 -0.71 6.56 19.76
C ARG A 44 -2.02 5.85 19.47
N GLY A 45 -3.16 6.48 19.77
CA GLY A 45 -4.48 5.99 19.39
C GLY A 45 -4.64 5.88 17.87
N MET A 46 -4.17 6.85 17.10
CA MET A 46 -4.17 6.77 15.63
C MET A 46 -3.37 5.57 15.11
N GLN A 47 -2.18 5.32 15.64
CA GLN A 47 -1.37 4.14 15.28
C GLN A 47 -2.05 2.83 15.68
N ALA A 48 -2.67 2.78 16.86
CA ALA A 48 -3.43 1.62 17.31
C ALA A 48 -4.64 1.34 16.42
N ASP A 49 -5.41 2.38 16.06
CA ASP A 49 -6.56 2.27 15.16
C ASP A 49 -6.12 1.78 13.76
N ALA A 50 -4.97 2.23 13.25
CA ALA A 50 -4.43 1.76 11.98
C ALA A 50 -4.12 0.25 12.01
N ARG A 51 -3.48 -0.24 13.09
CA ARG A 51 -3.19 -1.68 13.27
C ARG A 51 -4.46 -2.50 13.45
N GLU A 52 -5.39 -2.04 14.29
CA GLU A 52 -6.70 -2.67 14.50
C GLU A 52 -7.44 -2.85 13.17
N ARG A 53 -7.42 -1.82 12.31
CA ARG A 53 -8.06 -1.85 10.99
C ARG A 53 -7.43 -2.87 10.04
N LEU A 54 -6.11 -3.01 10.03
CA LEU A 54 -5.40 -4.00 9.21
C LEU A 54 -5.74 -5.44 9.64
N ASP A 55 -5.78 -5.69 10.94
CA ASP A 55 -6.07 -7.02 11.49
C ASP A 55 -7.53 -7.45 11.32
N LEU A 56 -8.46 -6.47 11.30
CA LEU A 56 -9.89 -6.71 11.31
C LEU A 56 -10.35 -7.64 10.18
N TYR A 57 -9.84 -7.43 8.95
CA TYR A 57 -10.27 -8.21 7.79
C TYR A 57 -9.97 -9.70 7.97
N LYS A 58 -8.74 -10.03 8.40
CA LYS A 58 -8.32 -11.42 8.62
C LYS A 58 -9.21 -12.09 9.68
N LYS A 59 -9.44 -11.40 10.80
CA LYS A 59 -10.29 -11.90 11.90
C LYS A 59 -11.70 -12.23 11.40
N VAL A 60 -12.35 -11.29 10.70
CA VAL A 60 -13.73 -11.52 10.22
C VAL A 60 -13.79 -12.61 9.15
N VAL A 61 -12.80 -12.70 8.26
CA VAL A 61 -12.75 -13.80 7.27
C VAL A 61 -12.59 -15.15 7.96
N ASP A 62 -11.65 -15.29 8.90
CA ASP A 62 -11.42 -16.55 9.62
C ASP A 62 -12.67 -16.96 10.44
N GLU A 63 -13.33 -16.00 11.10
CA GLU A 63 -14.63 -16.21 11.79
C GLU A 63 -15.73 -16.68 10.81
N THR A 64 -15.82 -16.05 9.64
CA THR A 64 -16.83 -16.39 8.62
C THR A 64 -16.58 -17.77 8.04
N VAL A 65 -15.31 -18.13 7.80
CA VAL A 65 -14.93 -19.47 7.31
C VAL A 65 -15.33 -20.54 8.31
N ALA A 66 -15.08 -20.32 9.61
CA ALA A 66 -15.52 -21.25 10.65
C ALA A 66 -17.05 -21.42 10.65
N GLN A 67 -17.80 -20.32 10.60
CA GLN A 67 -19.27 -20.34 10.57
C GLN A 67 -19.82 -21.05 9.32
N VAL A 68 -19.23 -20.79 8.15
CA VAL A 68 -19.65 -21.41 6.88
C VAL A 68 -19.35 -22.90 6.87
N ASN A 69 -18.20 -23.32 7.41
CA ASN A 69 -17.86 -24.74 7.54
C ASN A 69 -18.83 -25.47 8.50
N GLU A 70 -19.20 -24.85 9.61
CA GLU A 70 -20.23 -25.40 10.51
C GLU A 70 -21.60 -25.53 9.81
N LEU A 71 -21.99 -24.50 9.04
CA LEU A 71 -23.25 -24.50 8.30
C LEU A 71 -23.31 -25.58 7.21
N LEU A 72 -22.21 -25.78 6.47
CA LEU A 72 -22.14 -26.71 5.34
C LEU A 72 -21.83 -28.15 5.79
N GLY A 73 -21.19 -28.34 6.93
CA GLY A 73 -20.71 -29.64 7.43
C GLY A 73 -19.79 -30.31 6.41
N ASP A 74 -20.02 -31.60 6.16
CA ASP A 74 -19.25 -32.41 5.19
C ASP A 74 -19.31 -31.90 3.74
N ARG A 75 -20.20 -30.94 3.45
CA ARG A 75 -20.36 -30.33 2.11
C ARG A 75 -19.62 -29.00 1.98
N GLY A 76 -18.74 -28.65 2.93
CA GLY A 76 -17.97 -27.40 2.94
C GLY A 76 -17.15 -27.18 1.68
N THR A 77 -16.70 -28.25 1.03
CA THR A 77 -15.88 -28.22 -0.20
C THR A 77 -16.65 -28.64 -1.46
N ASP A 78 -17.98 -28.69 -1.42
CA ASP A 78 -18.79 -28.98 -2.62
C ASP A 78 -18.83 -27.77 -3.56
N THR A 79 -18.07 -27.85 -4.67
CA THR A 79 -17.98 -26.78 -5.68
C THR A 79 -19.32 -26.41 -6.29
N ARG A 80 -20.29 -27.33 -6.37
CA ARG A 80 -21.63 -27.05 -6.92
C ARG A 80 -22.43 -26.16 -5.97
N ILE A 81 -22.26 -26.33 -4.66
CA ILE A 81 -22.90 -25.46 -3.66
C ILE A 81 -22.30 -24.08 -3.79
N TRP A 82 -20.98 -23.97 -3.81
CA TRP A 82 -20.28 -22.69 -3.93
C TRP A 82 -20.58 -21.94 -5.22
N ALA A 83 -20.69 -22.64 -6.36
CA ALA A 83 -21.08 -22.02 -7.62
C ALA A 83 -22.49 -21.39 -7.53
N LYS A 84 -23.46 -22.08 -6.93
CA LYS A 84 -24.80 -21.48 -6.70
C LYS A 84 -24.78 -20.37 -5.66
N THR A 85 -24.00 -20.54 -4.57
CA THR A 85 -23.84 -19.53 -3.52
C THR A 85 -23.26 -18.24 -4.09
N LYS A 86 -22.25 -18.34 -4.98
CA LYS A 86 -21.68 -17.19 -5.71
C LYS A 86 -22.76 -16.43 -6.50
N VAL A 87 -23.64 -17.14 -7.21
CA VAL A 87 -24.74 -16.51 -7.97
C VAL A 87 -25.71 -15.77 -7.05
N VAL A 88 -26.18 -16.42 -5.98
CA VAL A 88 -27.10 -15.80 -5.00
C VAL A 88 -26.44 -14.59 -4.31
N TYR A 89 -25.21 -14.76 -3.83
CA TYR A 89 -24.44 -13.69 -3.20
C TYR A 89 -24.21 -12.51 -4.15
N GLY A 90 -23.81 -12.78 -5.40
CA GLY A 90 -23.63 -11.75 -6.43
C GLY A 90 -24.90 -10.92 -6.65
N ALA A 91 -26.07 -11.57 -6.68
CA ALA A 91 -27.35 -10.87 -6.78
C ALA A 91 -27.63 -9.97 -5.55
N LEU A 92 -27.33 -10.45 -4.33
CA LEU A 92 -27.48 -9.67 -3.09
C LEU A 92 -26.61 -8.41 -3.09
N VAL A 93 -25.34 -8.55 -3.49
CA VAL A 93 -24.35 -7.46 -3.36
C VAL A 93 -24.34 -6.51 -4.56
N SER A 94 -24.91 -6.90 -5.70
CA SER A 94 -24.92 -6.10 -6.94
C SER A 94 -25.51 -4.68 -6.81
N LYS A 95 -26.35 -4.45 -5.79
CA LYS A 95 -27.00 -3.16 -5.50
C LYS A 95 -26.26 -2.34 -4.43
N LEU A 96 -25.23 -2.90 -3.83
CA LEU A 96 -24.44 -2.21 -2.81
C LEU A 96 -23.48 -1.21 -3.45
N ASN A 97 -23.27 -0.10 -2.77
CA ASN A 97 -22.21 0.87 -3.09
C ASN A 97 -20.78 0.32 -2.91
N LEU A 98 -20.65 -0.88 -2.34
CA LEU A 98 -19.41 -1.56 -1.96
C LEU A 98 -19.33 -2.96 -2.60
N TRP A 99 -20.01 -3.18 -3.72
CA TRP A 99 -20.13 -4.50 -4.34
C TRP A 99 -18.77 -5.11 -4.69
N GLU A 100 -17.81 -4.29 -5.12
CA GLU A 100 -16.45 -4.71 -5.49
C GLU A 100 -15.67 -5.25 -4.28
N LEU A 101 -15.86 -4.61 -3.12
CA LEU A 101 -15.28 -5.06 -1.86
C LEU A 101 -15.97 -6.35 -1.38
N ALA A 102 -17.28 -6.47 -1.63
CA ALA A 102 -18.07 -7.63 -1.24
C ALA A 102 -17.67 -8.87 -2.05
N GLU A 103 -17.42 -8.74 -3.35
CA GLU A 103 -16.89 -9.81 -4.21
C GLU A 103 -15.47 -10.23 -3.76
N THR A 104 -14.62 -9.27 -3.39
CA THR A 104 -13.28 -9.56 -2.83
C THR A 104 -13.36 -10.34 -1.50
N PHE A 105 -14.30 -9.95 -0.64
CA PHE A 105 -14.55 -10.63 0.64
C PHE A 105 -14.98 -12.09 0.42
N PHE A 106 -15.88 -12.32 -0.53
CA PHE A 106 -16.28 -13.67 -0.93
C PHE A 106 -15.10 -14.49 -1.46
N ASN A 107 -14.29 -13.93 -2.36
CA ASN A 107 -13.10 -14.61 -2.90
C ASN A 107 -12.09 -14.96 -1.80
N SER A 108 -11.99 -14.13 -0.75
CA SER A 108 -11.11 -14.42 0.38
C SER A 108 -11.58 -15.63 1.18
N ILE A 109 -12.89 -15.78 1.37
CA ILE A 109 -13.48 -16.93 2.07
C ILE A 109 -13.31 -18.20 1.23
N THR A 110 -13.63 -18.16 -0.06
CA THR A 110 -13.49 -19.33 -0.93
C THR A 110 -12.04 -19.79 -1.02
N ARG A 111 -11.09 -18.87 -1.18
CA ARG A 111 -9.65 -19.20 -1.18
C ARG A 111 -9.19 -19.84 0.12
N ARG A 112 -9.70 -19.40 1.27
CA ARG A 112 -9.37 -19.99 2.58
C ARG A 112 -9.88 -21.42 2.73
N ILE A 113 -11.01 -21.75 2.10
CA ILE A 113 -11.65 -23.07 2.17
C ILE A 113 -11.06 -24.05 1.15
N PHE A 114 -10.82 -23.60 -0.09
CA PHE A 114 -10.41 -24.46 -1.19
C PHE A 114 -8.91 -24.51 -1.44
N ALA A 115 -8.13 -23.55 -0.89
CA ALA A 115 -6.71 -23.39 -1.21
C ALA A 115 -6.43 -23.43 -2.73
N THR A 116 -7.30 -22.77 -3.51
CA THR A 116 -7.32 -22.82 -4.97
C THR A 116 -5.97 -22.39 -5.55
N VAL A 117 -5.39 -23.25 -6.40
CA VAL A 117 -4.25 -22.91 -7.24
C VAL A 117 -4.74 -22.11 -8.44
N GLY A 118 -4.10 -20.97 -8.70
CA GLY A 118 -4.53 -20.01 -9.72
C GLY A 118 -5.86 -19.34 -9.37
N VAL A 119 -6.86 -19.54 -10.22
CA VAL A 119 -8.23 -19.02 -10.07
C VAL A 119 -9.25 -20.07 -10.50
N ASN A 120 -10.39 -20.12 -9.80
CA ASN A 120 -11.53 -20.92 -10.24
C ASN A 120 -12.76 -20.03 -10.52
N PRO A 121 -13.01 -19.67 -11.79
CA PRO A 121 -14.15 -18.81 -12.17
C PRO A 121 -15.52 -19.36 -11.78
N GLN A 122 -15.66 -20.66 -11.52
CA GLN A 122 -16.95 -21.23 -11.08
C GLN A 122 -17.33 -20.79 -9.66
N ILE A 123 -16.33 -20.63 -8.79
CA ILE A 123 -16.53 -20.34 -7.36
C ILE A 123 -15.91 -19.02 -6.90
N GLU A 124 -15.19 -18.31 -7.76
CA GLU A 124 -14.62 -16.99 -7.48
C GLU A 124 -15.13 -15.94 -8.47
N PHE A 125 -15.29 -14.70 -8.01
CA PHE A 125 -15.53 -13.54 -8.84
C PHE A 125 -14.23 -13.10 -9.54
N VAL A 126 -13.89 -13.77 -10.64
CA VAL A 126 -12.74 -13.44 -11.50
C VAL A 126 -13.13 -12.40 -12.55
N ASP A 127 -14.39 -12.41 -13.00
CA ASP A 127 -14.92 -11.47 -13.99
C ASP A 127 -14.92 -10.01 -13.52
N THR A 128 -14.72 -9.76 -12.22
CA THR A 128 -14.53 -8.41 -11.69
C THR A 128 -13.39 -7.70 -12.44
N CYS A 129 -12.34 -8.43 -12.83
CA CYS A 129 -11.21 -7.92 -13.61
C CYS A 129 -11.57 -7.47 -15.04
N SER A 130 -12.70 -7.91 -15.60
CA SER A 130 -13.15 -7.56 -16.95
C SER A 130 -14.36 -6.63 -16.95
N ARG A 131 -15.01 -6.41 -15.80
CA ARG A 131 -16.12 -5.46 -15.64
C ARG A 131 -15.59 -4.03 -15.60
N ILE A 132 -15.31 -3.46 -16.78
CA ILE A 132 -15.11 -2.03 -16.94
C ILE A 132 -16.43 -1.34 -16.62
N ARG A 133 -16.57 -0.78 -15.42
CA ARG A 133 -17.54 0.30 -15.20
C ARG A 133 -16.82 1.62 -15.37
N PRO A 134 -17.39 2.56 -16.14
CA PRO A 134 -16.89 3.92 -16.06
C PRO A 134 -17.01 4.33 -14.59
N LEU A 135 -15.95 4.95 -14.08
CA LEU A 135 -15.93 5.61 -12.78
C LEU A 135 -16.88 6.82 -12.85
N GLN A 136 -18.17 6.57 -13.06
CA GLN A 136 -19.22 7.57 -13.17
C GLN A 136 -19.61 7.96 -11.75
N ILE A 137 -19.34 9.22 -11.42
CA ILE A 137 -19.71 9.83 -10.15
C ILE A 137 -21.21 10.10 -10.23
N ALA A 138 -22.04 9.20 -9.69
CA ALA A 138 -23.49 9.32 -9.75
C ALA A 138 -24.03 10.42 -8.82
N GLN A 139 -23.30 10.72 -7.73
CA GLN A 139 -23.52 11.88 -6.88
C GLN A 139 -22.16 12.43 -6.43
N PRO A 140 -21.92 13.75 -6.46
CA PRO A 140 -20.63 14.30 -6.11
C PRO A 140 -20.35 14.05 -4.62
N MET A 141 -19.33 13.23 -4.34
CA MET A 141 -18.72 13.09 -3.02
C MET A 141 -17.83 14.27 -2.63
N TYR A 142 -17.84 15.29 -3.47
CA TYR A 142 -17.12 16.53 -3.35
C TYR A 142 -18.11 17.70 -3.32
N ARG A 143 -17.68 18.81 -2.74
CA ARG A 143 -18.38 20.08 -2.86
C ARG A 143 -17.76 20.88 -3.98
N THR A 144 -18.61 21.55 -4.74
CA THR A 144 -18.17 22.51 -5.74
C THR A 144 -18.21 23.90 -5.12
N CYS A 145 -17.04 24.53 -5.05
CA CYS A 145 -16.91 25.95 -4.75
C CYS A 145 -16.84 26.67 -6.10
N GLU A 146 -17.87 27.43 -6.41
CA GLU A 146 -17.89 28.32 -7.58
C GLU A 146 -16.87 29.46 -7.40
N ARG A 147 -16.59 30.17 -8.49
CA ARG A 147 -15.64 31.28 -8.51
C ARG A 147 -15.89 32.30 -7.39
N ALA A 148 -14.89 32.48 -6.53
CA ALA A 148 -14.90 33.49 -5.47
C ALA A 148 -14.33 34.84 -5.96
N GLU A 149 -14.52 35.89 -5.17
CA GLU A 149 -13.99 37.24 -5.45
C GLU A 149 -12.46 37.28 -5.47
N SER A 150 -11.81 36.43 -4.67
CA SER A 150 -10.35 36.27 -4.63
C SER A 150 -9.98 34.83 -4.28
N THR A 151 -8.75 34.42 -4.59
CA THR A 151 -8.21 33.12 -4.17
C THR A 151 -8.19 33.00 -2.65
N VAL A 152 -7.90 34.09 -1.92
CA VAL A 152 -7.96 34.10 -0.45
C VAL A 152 -9.35 33.75 0.05
N ALA A 153 -10.40 34.43 -0.43
CA ALA A 153 -11.78 34.18 -0.03
C ALA A 153 -12.24 32.75 -0.36
N LEU A 154 -11.77 32.20 -1.49
CA LEU A 154 -12.01 30.80 -1.84
C LEU A 154 -11.40 29.84 -0.81
N ILE A 155 -10.13 30.03 -0.47
CA ILE A 155 -9.43 29.16 0.50
C ILE A 155 -10.02 29.32 1.90
N GLU A 156 -10.34 30.54 2.33
CA GLU A 156 -11.03 30.78 3.62
C GLU A 156 -12.36 30.04 3.68
N GLY A 157 -13.16 30.11 2.61
CA GLY A 157 -14.42 29.38 2.48
C GLY A 157 -14.22 27.87 2.57
N ILE A 158 -13.21 27.33 1.87
CA ILE A 158 -12.85 25.90 1.93
C ILE A 158 -12.47 25.51 3.37
N LEU A 159 -11.55 26.22 4.01
CA LEU A 159 -11.08 25.89 5.36
C LEU A 159 -12.21 25.97 6.40
N THR A 160 -13.09 26.95 6.27
CA THR A 160 -14.28 27.13 7.14
C THR A 160 -15.27 25.98 6.98
N ASP A 161 -15.47 25.49 5.74
CA ASP A 161 -16.35 24.37 5.43
C ASP A 161 -15.89 23.06 6.09
N TYR A 162 -14.58 22.85 6.21
CA TYR A 162 -13.99 21.78 7.01
C TYR A 162 -13.90 22.21 8.48
N GLY A 163 -15.07 22.32 9.11
CA GLY A 163 -15.20 22.67 10.53
C GLY A 163 -14.60 21.60 11.44
N PHE A 164 -13.44 21.89 12.04
CA PHE A 164 -12.83 21.08 13.10
C PHE A 164 -13.19 21.64 14.48
N ASP A 165 -13.46 20.77 15.45
CA ASP A 165 -13.82 21.18 16.81
C ASP A 165 -12.74 22.00 17.53
N VAL A 166 -11.46 21.81 17.17
CA VAL A 166 -10.30 22.50 17.77
C VAL A 166 -10.16 23.94 17.26
N GLY A 167 -10.74 24.26 16.11
CA GLY A 167 -10.51 25.51 15.40
C GLY A 167 -9.12 25.59 14.75
N TYR A 168 -8.97 26.59 13.88
CA TYR A 168 -7.68 26.96 13.29
C TYR A 168 -6.96 27.95 14.21
N GLU A 169 -5.62 27.87 14.25
CA GLU A 169 -4.79 28.81 15.01
C GLU A 169 -4.94 30.24 14.45
N ASP A 170 -4.82 30.38 13.12
CA ASP A 170 -5.06 31.61 12.39
C ASP A 170 -5.50 31.28 10.96
N LEU A 171 -6.83 31.21 10.76
CA LEU A 171 -7.42 30.81 9.48
C LEU A 171 -7.07 31.80 8.35
N GLN A 172 -7.08 33.09 8.64
CA GLN A 172 -6.88 34.14 7.64
C GLN A 172 -5.42 34.15 7.15
N ARG A 173 -4.45 34.06 8.08
CA ARG A 173 -3.02 33.96 7.75
C ARG A 173 -2.76 32.75 6.85
N ASP A 174 -3.27 31.59 7.22
CA ASP A 174 -3.02 30.36 6.48
C ASP A 174 -3.71 30.38 5.11
N ALA A 175 -4.94 30.92 5.02
CA ALA A 175 -5.63 31.09 3.74
C ALA A 175 -4.88 32.04 2.79
N GLN A 176 -4.32 33.14 3.31
CA GLN A 176 -3.51 34.06 2.53
C GLN A 176 -2.24 33.37 2.00
N ALA A 177 -1.52 32.64 2.85
CA ALA A 177 -0.30 31.94 2.45
C ALA A 177 -0.58 30.87 1.36
N VAL A 178 -1.68 30.12 1.49
CA VAL A 178 -2.11 29.13 0.49
C VAL A 178 -2.50 29.83 -0.82
N ALA A 179 -3.28 30.91 -0.75
CA ALA A 179 -3.70 31.65 -1.92
C ALA A 179 -2.50 32.20 -2.70
N GLU A 180 -1.49 32.75 -2.02
CA GLU A 180 -0.25 33.19 -2.64
C GLU A 180 0.46 32.06 -3.40
N GLN A 181 0.49 30.83 -2.86
CA GLN A 181 1.06 29.68 -3.58
C GLN A 181 0.23 29.26 -4.80
N VAL A 182 -1.10 29.27 -4.67
CA VAL A 182 -2.02 28.94 -5.77
C VAL A 182 -1.91 29.96 -6.90
N ASP A 183 -1.90 31.25 -6.58
CA ASP A 183 -1.77 32.32 -7.56
C ASP A 183 -0.40 32.27 -8.25
N ASN A 184 0.68 32.06 -7.49
CA ASN A 184 2.02 31.88 -8.05
C ASN A 184 2.12 30.66 -8.98
N HIS A 185 1.40 29.57 -8.66
CA HIS A 185 1.33 28.40 -9.52
C HIS A 185 0.59 28.73 -10.82
N LEU A 186 -0.62 29.32 -10.73
CA LEU A 186 -1.42 29.73 -11.88
C LEU A 186 -0.67 30.70 -12.79
N MET A 187 0.08 31.67 -12.25
CA MET A 187 0.90 32.59 -13.04
C MET A 187 2.00 31.88 -13.85
N LYS A 188 2.47 30.71 -13.40
CA LYS A 188 3.52 29.93 -14.08
C LYS A 188 2.97 28.90 -15.05
N THR A 189 1.76 28.37 -14.80
CA THR A 189 1.24 27.20 -15.51
C THR A 189 0.02 27.49 -16.37
N ALA A 190 -0.82 28.46 -16.00
CA ALA A 190 -2.08 28.73 -16.67
C ALA A 190 -1.94 29.83 -17.74
N ALA A 191 -2.72 29.72 -18.82
CA ALA A 191 -2.76 30.72 -19.89
C ALA A 191 -3.40 32.05 -19.45
N SER A 192 -4.28 32.00 -18.45
CA SER A 192 -4.92 33.17 -17.84
C SER A 192 -5.00 32.94 -16.32
N PRO A 193 -4.66 33.92 -15.47
CA PRO A 193 -4.78 33.78 -14.03
C PRO A 193 -6.26 33.76 -13.61
N GLY A 194 -6.67 32.70 -12.91
CA GLY A 194 -8.02 32.59 -12.36
C GLY A 194 -8.38 31.16 -11.94
N ILE A 195 -9.43 31.03 -11.16
CA ILE A 195 -10.04 29.74 -10.80
C ILE A 195 -11.50 29.82 -11.21
N ASP A 196 -11.93 28.95 -12.12
CA ASP A 196 -13.32 28.90 -12.56
C ASP A 196 -14.17 28.11 -11.58
N ARG A 197 -13.62 27.02 -11.06
CA ARG A 197 -14.30 26.10 -10.16
C ARG A 197 -13.30 25.30 -9.34
N THR A 198 -13.64 25.04 -8.08
CA THR A 198 -12.91 24.11 -7.22
C THR A 198 -13.82 22.98 -6.76
N GLU A 199 -13.30 21.76 -6.75
CA GLU A 199 -14.00 20.57 -6.29
C GLU A 199 -13.21 19.92 -5.14
N MET A 200 -13.79 19.92 -3.93
CA MET A 200 -13.13 19.41 -2.71
C MET A 200 -13.86 18.19 -2.17
N ILE A 201 -13.16 17.07 -1.95
CA ILE A 201 -13.74 15.84 -1.38
C ILE A 201 -14.23 16.11 0.04
N THR A 202 -15.51 15.83 0.30
CA THR A 202 -16.15 16.13 1.60
C THR A 202 -15.49 15.44 2.79
N SER A 203 -14.91 14.26 2.58
CA SER A 203 -14.20 13.50 3.62
C SER A 203 -12.76 13.96 3.79
N VAL A 204 -12.32 14.13 5.03
CA VAL A 204 -10.92 14.40 5.39
C VAL A 204 -10.13 13.09 5.39
N PHE A 205 -8.92 13.14 4.85
CA PHE A 205 -7.99 12.02 4.86
C PHE A 205 -7.05 12.17 6.06
N TYR A 206 -6.97 11.17 6.94
CA TYR A 206 -6.08 11.22 8.10
C TYR A 206 -4.96 10.20 7.98
N ARG A 207 -3.74 10.59 8.34
CA ARG A 207 -2.60 9.66 8.41
C ARG A 207 -1.54 10.19 9.36
N GLY A 208 -1.14 9.33 10.31
CA GLY A 208 -0.14 9.71 11.32
C GLY A 208 -0.60 10.93 12.09
N LYS A 209 0.12 12.05 11.95
CA LYS A 209 -0.19 13.33 12.61
C LYS A 209 -0.92 14.33 11.70
N GLY A 210 -1.11 13.99 10.42
CA GLY A 210 -1.65 14.89 9.42
C GLY A 210 -3.13 14.61 9.11
N ALA A 211 -3.85 15.68 8.80
CA ALA A 211 -5.12 15.65 8.11
C ALA A 211 -4.95 16.29 6.72
N TYR A 212 -5.62 15.78 5.71
CA TYR A 212 -5.45 16.22 4.33
C TYR A 212 -6.81 16.50 3.69
N LEU A 213 -6.97 17.72 3.19
CA LEU A 213 -8.12 18.14 2.41
C LEU A 213 -7.74 17.96 0.94
N VAL A 214 -8.47 17.10 0.22
CA VAL A 214 -8.08 16.68 -1.14
C VAL A 214 -9.13 17.15 -2.14
N GLY A 215 -8.68 17.83 -3.18
CA GLY A 215 -9.52 18.32 -4.26
C GLY A 215 -8.75 18.63 -5.51
N ARG A 216 -9.40 19.38 -6.40
CA ARG A 216 -8.86 19.88 -7.66
C ARG A 216 -9.53 21.20 -8.01
N PHE A 217 -8.84 22.07 -8.75
CA PHE A 217 -9.45 23.26 -9.34
C PHE A 217 -9.25 23.28 -10.86
N PHE A 218 -10.09 24.08 -11.51
CA PHE A 218 -10.16 24.20 -12.95
C PHE A 218 -9.84 25.63 -13.39
N ASN A 219 -9.08 25.73 -14.47
CA ASN A 219 -8.82 26.96 -15.21
C ASN A 219 -9.01 26.66 -16.69
N GLY A 220 -10.14 27.08 -17.26
CA GLY A 220 -10.56 26.69 -18.60
C GLY A 220 -10.65 25.16 -18.74
N SER A 221 -9.84 24.60 -19.65
CA SER A 221 -9.72 23.16 -19.85
C SER A 221 -8.72 22.48 -18.92
N ASP A 222 -7.87 23.26 -18.24
CA ASP A 222 -6.81 22.74 -17.41
C ASP A 222 -7.32 22.38 -16.02
N GLN A 223 -6.78 21.29 -15.48
CA GLN A 223 -7.16 20.75 -14.18
C GLN A 223 -5.92 20.57 -13.32
N PHE A 224 -5.94 21.13 -12.12
CA PHE A 224 -4.83 21.08 -11.18
C PHE A 224 -5.29 20.45 -9.86
N PRO A 225 -4.45 19.61 -9.22
CA PRO A 225 -4.76 19.14 -7.89
C PRO A 225 -4.70 20.29 -6.87
N LEU A 226 -5.46 20.15 -5.79
CA LEU A 226 -5.40 21.02 -4.62
C LEU A 226 -5.46 20.16 -3.38
N VAL A 227 -4.32 20.00 -2.71
CA VAL A 227 -4.26 19.28 -1.44
C VAL A 227 -3.72 20.16 -0.35
N LEU A 228 -4.48 20.36 0.72
CA LEU A 228 -4.07 21.10 1.90
C LEU A 228 -3.66 20.09 2.98
N ALA A 229 -2.40 20.13 3.39
CA ALA A 229 -1.87 19.34 4.49
C ALA A 229 -2.01 20.13 5.79
N LEU A 230 -2.74 19.57 6.74
CA LEU A 230 -3.06 20.19 8.02
C LEU A 230 -2.33 19.48 9.16
N LEU A 231 -1.85 20.26 10.12
CA LEU A 231 -1.30 19.78 11.38
C LEU A 231 -2.09 20.37 12.55
N ASN A 232 -2.17 19.62 13.65
CA ASN A 232 -2.75 20.10 14.89
C ASN A 232 -1.63 20.48 15.89
N THR A 233 -1.41 21.77 16.08
CA THR A 233 -0.42 22.35 16.99
C THR A 233 -1.04 22.57 18.38
N PRO A 234 -0.27 22.97 19.41
CA PRO A 234 -0.86 23.44 20.66
C PRO A 234 -1.76 24.69 20.53
N GLY A 235 -1.58 25.50 19.48
CA GLY A 235 -2.33 26.74 19.23
C GLY A 235 -3.60 26.54 18.38
N GLY A 236 -3.71 25.42 17.67
CA GLY A 236 -4.85 25.09 16.82
C GLY A 236 -4.42 24.36 15.56
N ILE A 237 -5.33 24.22 14.62
CA ILE A 237 -5.00 23.65 13.31
C ILE A 237 -4.29 24.69 12.45
N VAL A 238 -3.24 24.26 11.76
CA VAL A 238 -2.51 25.06 10.78
C VAL A 238 -2.43 24.35 9.44
N VAL A 239 -2.41 25.11 8.35
CA VAL A 239 -2.07 24.59 7.02
C VAL A 239 -0.56 24.58 6.88
N ASP A 240 0.04 23.40 6.91
CA ASP A 240 1.49 23.20 6.85
C ASP A 240 2.02 23.28 5.41
N ALA A 241 1.23 22.79 4.45
CA ALA A 241 1.61 22.80 3.04
C ALA A 241 0.38 22.75 2.12
N VAL A 242 0.58 23.24 0.89
CA VAL A 242 -0.32 23.06 -0.23
C VAL A 242 0.41 22.33 -1.36
N LEU A 243 -0.23 21.29 -1.92
CA LEU A 243 0.29 20.52 -3.06
C LEU A 243 -0.55 20.84 -4.29
N LEU A 244 0.13 21.28 -5.35
CA LEU A 244 -0.49 21.78 -6.59
C LEU A 244 -0.03 21.03 -7.82
N HIS A 245 0.91 20.08 -7.66
CA HIS A 245 1.44 19.28 -8.77
C HIS A 245 1.06 17.79 -8.65
N GLU A 246 0.79 17.13 -9.77
CA GLU A 246 0.50 15.69 -9.84
C GLU A 246 1.58 14.85 -9.10
N ASN A 247 2.85 15.19 -9.28
CA ASN A 247 3.96 14.45 -8.68
C ASN A 247 3.94 14.52 -7.14
N GLU A 248 3.63 15.68 -6.57
CA GLU A 248 3.56 15.87 -5.12
C GLU A 248 2.43 15.04 -4.52
N VAL A 249 1.26 15.08 -5.17
CA VAL A 249 0.09 14.30 -4.73
C VAL A 249 0.33 12.81 -4.95
N SER A 250 0.99 12.41 -6.04
CA SER A 250 1.43 11.04 -6.27
C SER A 250 2.34 10.51 -5.14
N ILE A 251 3.22 11.35 -4.59
CA ILE A 251 4.06 10.99 -3.42
C ILE A 251 3.21 10.90 -2.14
N LEU A 252 2.20 11.77 -1.98
CA LEU A 252 1.29 11.72 -0.84
C LEU A 252 0.52 10.40 -0.78
N PHE A 253 0.10 9.87 -1.93
CA PHE A 253 -0.57 8.57 -2.11
C PHE A 253 0.41 7.43 -2.46
N SER A 254 1.69 7.55 -2.11
CA SER A 254 2.73 6.56 -2.40
C SER A 254 2.50 5.21 -1.70
N PHE A 255 2.87 4.12 -2.38
CA PHE A 255 2.97 2.77 -1.82
C PHE A 255 3.98 2.66 -0.66
N THR A 256 4.79 3.70 -0.41
CA THR A 256 5.73 3.70 0.72
C THR A 256 5.19 4.26 2.02
N ARG A 257 3.93 4.71 2.02
CA ARG A 257 3.30 5.34 3.19
C ARG A 257 2.20 4.46 3.76
N SER A 258 1.94 4.64 5.04
CA SER A 258 0.78 4.08 5.72
C SER A 258 -0.53 4.50 5.04
N TYR A 259 -1.58 3.70 5.18
CA TYR A 259 -2.86 3.94 4.52
C TYR A 259 -3.65 5.06 5.20
N PHE A 260 -4.39 5.83 4.42
CA PHE A 260 -5.29 6.86 4.94
C PHE A 260 -6.47 6.27 5.69
N HIS A 261 -6.92 6.99 6.70
CA HIS A 261 -8.22 6.86 7.32
C HIS A 261 -9.14 7.89 6.66
N VAL A 262 -10.09 7.42 5.85
CA VAL A 262 -11.06 8.25 5.14
C VAL A 262 -12.43 7.59 5.22
N ASP A 263 -13.42 8.27 5.82
CA ASP A 263 -14.79 7.76 5.86
C ASP A 263 -15.46 8.00 4.51
N VAL A 264 -15.68 6.93 3.75
CA VAL A 264 -16.23 6.99 2.40
C VAL A 264 -17.26 5.88 2.19
N LYS A 265 -18.45 6.26 1.69
CA LYS A 265 -19.55 5.33 1.42
C LYS A 265 -19.42 4.61 0.08
N LYS A 266 -18.65 5.19 -0.86
CA LYS A 266 -18.47 4.74 -2.25
C LYS A 266 -16.99 4.82 -2.65
N PRO A 267 -16.16 3.82 -2.28
CA PRO A 267 -14.72 3.79 -2.55
C PRO A 267 -14.39 3.85 -4.04
N ALA A 268 -15.14 3.16 -4.90
CA ALA A 268 -14.94 3.21 -6.34
C ALA A 268 -15.08 4.63 -6.91
N GLU A 269 -16.09 5.41 -6.48
CA GLU A 269 -16.24 6.81 -6.90
C GLU A 269 -15.05 7.66 -6.41
N LEU A 270 -14.53 7.40 -5.19
CA LEU A 270 -13.36 8.10 -4.68
C LEU A 270 -12.11 7.82 -5.52
N VAL A 271 -11.86 6.55 -5.81
CA VAL A 271 -10.73 6.13 -6.65
C VAL A 271 -10.86 6.75 -8.03
N GLY A 272 -12.09 6.86 -8.57
CA GLY A 272 -12.37 7.57 -9.81
C GLY A 272 -12.02 9.06 -9.77
N PHE A 273 -12.41 9.75 -8.69
CA PHE A 273 -12.05 11.14 -8.48
C PHE A 273 -10.53 11.32 -8.38
N LEU A 274 -9.84 10.49 -7.58
CA LEU A 274 -8.38 10.53 -7.45
C LEU A 274 -7.67 10.24 -8.78
N LYS A 275 -8.20 9.32 -9.59
CA LYS A 275 -7.69 9.00 -10.93
C LYS A 275 -7.73 10.16 -11.90
N SER A 276 -8.67 11.09 -11.72
CA SER A 276 -8.83 12.22 -12.63
C SER A 276 -7.63 13.18 -12.66
N PHE A 277 -6.90 13.31 -11.55
CA PHE A 277 -5.68 14.14 -11.45
C PHE A 277 -4.43 13.33 -11.10
N MET A 278 -4.55 12.01 -10.90
CA MET A 278 -3.43 11.06 -10.80
C MET A 278 -3.61 9.90 -11.80
N PRO A 279 -3.64 10.16 -13.13
CA PRO A 279 -4.00 9.15 -14.12
C PRO A 279 -3.02 7.97 -14.15
N ARG A 280 -1.74 8.21 -13.84
CA ARG A 280 -0.66 7.21 -13.90
C ARG A 280 -0.61 6.25 -12.71
N LYS A 281 -1.19 6.61 -11.55
CA LYS A 281 -1.25 5.75 -10.36
C LYS A 281 -2.12 4.53 -10.63
N ARG A 282 -1.73 3.32 -10.25
CA ARG A 282 -2.58 2.12 -10.50
C ARG A 282 -3.85 2.15 -9.65
N LEU A 283 -4.93 1.49 -10.11
CA LEU A 283 -6.15 1.35 -9.31
C LEU A 283 -5.88 0.65 -7.98
N ALA A 284 -5.08 -0.42 -8.02
CA ALA A 284 -4.60 -1.13 -6.85
C ALA A 284 -3.97 -0.21 -5.80
N GLU A 285 -3.04 0.66 -6.23
CA GLU A 285 -2.35 1.60 -5.35
C GLU A 285 -3.32 2.59 -4.71
N LEU A 286 -4.32 3.07 -5.45
CA LEU A 286 -5.31 3.99 -4.90
C LEU A 286 -6.21 3.31 -3.87
N TYR A 287 -6.71 2.09 -4.13
CA TYR A 287 -7.48 1.33 -3.13
C TYR A 287 -6.67 1.01 -1.87
N ILE A 288 -5.41 0.60 -2.04
CA ILE A 288 -4.46 0.39 -0.94
C ILE A 288 -4.32 1.69 -0.13
N SER A 289 -4.07 2.82 -0.81
CA SER A 289 -3.81 4.10 -0.16
C SER A 289 -4.98 4.60 0.71
N ILE A 290 -6.22 4.26 0.37
CA ILE A 290 -7.42 4.62 1.16
C ILE A 290 -7.83 3.56 2.18
N GLY A 291 -7.02 2.51 2.34
CA GLY A 291 -7.18 1.49 3.39
C GLY A 291 -7.84 0.17 2.95
N TYR A 292 -8.27 0.04 1.70
CA TYR A 292 -8.86 -1.20 1.16
C TYR A 292 -7.77 -2.09 0.53
N ASN A 293 -6.74 -2.43 1.30
CA ASN A 293 -5.56 -3.15 0.82
C ASN A 293 -5.89 -4.54 0.21
N LYS A 294 -6.85 -5.28 0.79
CA LYS A 294 -7.26 -6.59 0.27
C LYS A 294 -7.94 -6.49 -1.09
N HIS A 295 -8.74 -5.45 -1.32
CA HIS A 295 -9.30 -5.20 -2.64
C HIS A 295 -8.24 -4.66 -3.61
N GLY A 296 -7.33 -3.80 -3.14
CA GLY A 296 -6.18 -3.40 -3.95
C GLY A 296 -5.28 -4.56 -4.38
N LYS A 297 -5.14 -5.62 -3.56
CA LYS A 297 -4.50 -6.88 -3.97
C LYS A 297 -5.26 -7.57 -5.11
N SER A 298 -6.59 -7.63 -5.06
CA SER A 298 -7.41 -8.16 -6.16
C SER A 298 -7.25 -7.33 -7.43
N GLU A 299 -7.25 -6.01 -7.33
CA GLU A 299 -7.02 -5.11 -8.46
C GLU A 299 -5.60 -5.24 -9.03
N LEU A 300 -4.58 -5.47 -8.19
CA LEU A 300 -3.21 -5.72 -8.64
C LEU A 300 -3.12 -7.05 -9.42
N TYR A 301 -3.86 -8.06 -8.98
CA TYR A 301 -3.96 -9.32 -9.71
C TYR A 301 -4.67 -9.13 -11.06
N CYS A 302 -5.75 -8.37 -11.11
CA CYS A 302 -6.42 -8.01 -12.36
C CYS A 302 -5.49 -7.26 -13.32
N ASP A 303 -4.76 -6.26 -12.81
CA ASP A 303 -3.74 -5.49 -13.55
C ASP A 303 -2.65 -6.42 -14.12
N LEU A 304 -2.17 -7.38 -13.32
CA LEU A 304 -1.18 -8.37 -13.77
C LEU A 304 -1.74 -9.29 -14.88
N LEU A 305 -2.95 -9.81 -14.72
CA LEU A 305 -3.57 -10.66 -15.75
C LEU A 305 -3.79 -9.92 -17.07
N GLN A 306 -4.26 -8.66 -17.00
CA GLN A 306 -4.41 -7.82 -18.18
C GLN A 306 -3.06 -7.56 -18.85
N HIS A 307 -2.02 -7.25 -18.07
CA HIS A 307 -0.66 -7.07 -18.59
C HIS A 307 -0.14 -8.32 -19.29
N LEU A 308 -0.28 -9.49 -18.65
CA LEU A 308 0.12 -10.77 -19.23
C LEU A 308 -0.65 -11.08 -20.52
N ALA A 309 -1.91 -10.67 -20.64
CA ALA A 309 -2.69 -10.86 -21.87
C ALA A 309 -2.26 -9.92 -23.01
N SER A 310 -1.76 -8.71 -22.70
CA SER A 310 -1.35 -7.72 -23.69
C SER A 310 0.15 -7.72 -24.04
N SER A 311 0.98 -8.31 -23.19
CA SER A 311 2.44 -8.34 -23.35
C SER A 311 2.98 -9.76 -23.53
N ASN A 312 4.00 -9.90 -24.39
CA ASN A 312 4.75 -11.14 -24.58
C ASN A 312 6.08 -11.16 -23.81
N GLU A 313 6.38 -10.13 -23.02
CA GLU A 313 7.58 -10.08 -22.19
C GLU A 313 7.61 -11.24 -21.20
N LYS A 314 8.82 -11.70 -20.90
CA LYS A 314 9.04 -12.82 -19.98
C LYS A 314 9.46 -12.31 -18.60
N PHE A 315 9.14 -13.11 -17.60
CA PHE A 315 9.74 -13.00 -16.29
C PHE A 315 11.22 -13.32 -16.39
N GLU A 316 12.03 -12.39 -15.91
CA GLU A 316 13.49 -12.42 -15.88
C GLU A 316 13.98 -12.04 -14.50
N ILE A 317 15.21 -12.43 -14.17
CA ILE A 317 15.83 -12.05 -12.90
C ILE A 317 15.93 -10.53 -12.83
N ALA A 318 15.56 -9.95 -11.69
CA ALA A 318 15.64 -8.51 -11.52
C ALA A 318 17.10 -8.03 -11.54
N GLU A 319 17.30 -6.81 -12.06
CA GLU A 319 18.60 -6.14 -12.07
C GLU A 319 19.09 -5.82 -10.65
N GLY A 320 20.41 -5.79 -10.48
CA GLY A 320 21.08 -5.53 -9.21
C GLY A 320 21.82 -6.74 -8.65
N GLU A 321 22.43 -6.55 -7.47
CA GLU A 321 23.12 -7.64 -6.78
C GLU A 321 22.16 -8.73 -6.29
N ARG A 322 22.63 -9.97 -6.30
CA ARG A 322 21.81 -11.14 -5.94
C ARG A 322 21.58 -11.18 -4.42
N GLY A 323 20.31 -11.15 -4.03
CA GLY A 323 19.89 -11.31 -2.64
C GLY A 323 20.26 -12.69 -2.06
N MET A 324 20.64 -12.70 -0.78
CA MET A 324 21.01 -13.92 -0.06
C MET A 324 19.82 -14.73 0.45
N VAL A 325 18.64 -14.09 0.56
CA VAL A 325 17.42 -14.65 1.17
C VAL A 325 16.27 -14.78 0.17
N MET A 326 16.15 -13.83 -0.77
CA MET A 326 15.08 -13.79 -1.75
C MET A 326 15.60 -14.11 -3.16
N GLU A 327 14.81 -14.83 -3.94
CA GLU A 327 14.93 -14.85 -5.40
C GLU A 327 13.95 -13.83 -5.97
N VAL A 328 14.46 -12.87 -6.75
CA VAL A 328 13.71 -11.70 -7.22
C VAL A 328 13.68 -11.66 -8.74
N PHE A 329 12.49 -11.52 -9.30
CA PHE A 329 12.28 -11.46 -10.74
C PHE A 329 11.23 -10.41 -11.12
N THR A 330 11.19 -10.01 -12.38
CA THR A 330 10.35 -8.94 -12.92
C THR A 330 10.07 -9.19 -14.40
N MET A 331 9.17 -8.40 -15.01
CA MET A 331 9.15 -8.19 -16.45
C MET A 331 9.76 -6.82 -16.76
N SER A 332 10.37 -6.67 -17.94
CA SER A 332 11.02 -5.44 -18.38
C SER A 332 10.03 -4.26 -18.49
N ASP A 333 8.80 -4.55 -18.91
CA ASP A 333 7.72 -3.61 -19.20
C ASP A 333 6.67 -3.49 -18.07
N TYR A 334 6.95 -4.06 -16.90
CA TYR A 334 6.02 -4.08 -15.78
C TYR A 334 6.69 -3.61 -14.48
N ASP A 335 6.23 -2.48 -13.94
CA ASP A 335 6.82 -1.80 -12.78
C ASP A 335 6.59 -2.50 -11.41
N VAL A 336 6.69 -3.82 -11.33
CA VAL A 336 6.66 -4.56 -10.05
C VAL A 336 7.72 -5.66 -10.05
N VAL A 337 8.21 -5.99 -8.87
CA VAL A 337 9.09 -7.14 -8.65
C VAL A 337 8.36 -8.22 -7.87
N PHE A 338 8.73 -9.46 -8.16
CA PHE A 338 8.21 -10.68 -7.58
C PHE A 338 9.33 -11.29 -6.73
N LYS A 339 9.08 -11.47 -5.44
CA LYS A 339 10.07 -11.96 -4.48
C LYS A 339 9.60 -13.27 -3.85
N VAL A 340 10.37 -14.34 -4.08
CA VAL A 340 10.15 -15.66 -3.48
C VAL A 340 11.27 -15.93 -2.47
N ILE A 341 10.90 -16.34 -1.25
CA ILE A 341 11.88 -16.70 -0.23
C ILE A 341 12.56 -18.02 -0.64
N LYS A 342 13.89 -18.05 -0.63
CA LYS A 342 14.70 -19.24 -0.93
C LYS A 342 14.50 -20.36 0.12
N ASP A 343 14.79 -21.60 -0.28
CA ASP A 343 14.72 -22.76 0.60
C ASP A 343 15.94 -22.83 1.53
N HIS A 344 17.11 -22.41 1.02
CA HIS A 344 18.37 -22.36 1.74
C HIS A 344 19.01 -20.98 1.58
N PHE A 345 19.42 -20.39 2.69
CA PHE A 345 20.08 -19.09 2.72
C PHE A 345 21.61 -19.25 2.70
N SER A 346 22.30 -18.16 2.37
CA SER A 346 23.76 -18.08 2.52
C SER A 346 24.20 -18.47 3.94
N SER A 347 25.37 -19.09 4.10
CA SER A 347 25.95 -19.45 5.40
C SER A 347 26.19 -18.24 6.31
N THR A 348 26.27 -17.04 5.73
CA THR A 348 26.41 -15.77 6.44
C THR A 348 25.10 -15.32 7.10
N LYS A 349 23.94 -15.81 6.66
CA LYS A 349 22.63 -15.40 7.17
C LYS A 349 22.10 -16.40 8.20
N ARG A 350 21.97 -15.95 9.45
CA ARG A 350 21.39 -16.74 10.56
C ARG A 350 19.90 -16.40 10.74
N THR A 351 19.11 -16.67 9.72
CA THR A 351 17.66 -16.40 9.71
C THR A 351 16.89 -17.61 9.19
N THR A 352 15.59 -17.64 9.42
CA THR A 352 14.67 -18.70 8.98
C THR A 352 13.58 -18.13 8.09
N ARG A 353 12.94 -18.97 7.28
CA ARG A 353 11.79 -18.56 6.46
C ARG A 353 10.68 -17.91 7.30
N ALA A 354 10.45 -18.41 8.51
CA ALA A 354 9.44 -17.87 9.43
C ALA A 354 9.82 -16.47 9.93
N GLU A 355 11.10 -16.25 10.27
CA GLU A 355 11.59 -14.92 10.67
C GLU A 355 11.51 -13.92 9.52
N VAL A 356 11.88 -14.33 8.30
CA VAL A 356 11.72 -13.46 7.10
C VAL A 356 10.26 -13.04 6.93
N LYS A 357 9.31 -13.99 7.03
CA LYS A 357 7.88 -13.67 6.98
C LYS A 357 7.45 -12.70 8.09
N ALA A 358 7.91 -12.92 9.32
CA ALA A 358 7.60 -12.03 10.44
C ALA A 358 8.12 -10.59 10.21
N LYS A 359 9.26 -10.42 9.52
CA LYS A 359 9.78 -9.10 9.16
C LYS A 359 8.93 -8.41 8.09
N TYR A 360 8.47 -9.15 7.08
CA TYR A 360 7.50 -8.65 6.11
C TYR A 360 6.17 -8.24 6.78
N ASP A 361 5.67 -9.05 7.72
CA ASP A 361 4.47 -8.71 8.52
C ASP A 361 4.69 -7.46 9.39
N LEU A 362 5.88 -7.29 9.96
CA LEU A 362 6.25 -6.09 10.70
C LEU A 362 6.18 -4.86 9.77
N VAL A 363 6.80 -4.92 8.59
CA VAL A 363 6.75 -3.81 7.60
C VAL A 363 5.31 -3.49 7.19
N PHE A 364 4.47 -4.51 7.02
CA PHE A 364 3.07 -4.34 6.63
C PHE A 364 2.22 -3.66 7.73
N THR A 365 2.50 -3.95 9.01
CA THR A 365 1.71 -3.47 10.16
C THR A 365 2.28 -2.23 10.85
N HIS A 366 3.45 -1.76 10.41
CA HIS A 366 4.18 -0.65 11.02
C HIS A 366 4.15 0.61 10.16
N ASP A 367 4.41 1.77 10.79
CA ASP A 367 4.48 3.02 10.02
C ASP A 367 5.71 3.03 9.12
N ARG A 368 5.45 3.01 7.81
CA ARG A 368 6.48 2.92 6.78
C ARG A 368 7.28 4.21 6.56
N ALA A 369 6.88 5.32 7.18
CA ALA A 369 7.54 6.63 7.08
C ALA A 369 7.72 7.21 5.65
N GLY A 370 7.12 6.60 4.62
CA GLY A 370 7.46 6.94 3.23
C GLY A 370 8.80 6.37 2.76
N ARG A 371 9.36 5.40 3.50
CA ARG A 371 10.69 4.82 3.31
C ARG A 371 10.72 3.30 3.17
N LEU A 372 9.66 2.57 3.53
CA LEU A 372 9.55 1.13 3.27
C LEU A 372 8.60 0.88 2.10
N VAL A 373 8.93 -0.07 1.23
CA VAL A 373 8.07 -0.48 0.10
C VAL A 373 6.96 -1.42 0.61
N ASP A 374 5.69 -1.09 0.36
CA ASP A 374 4.59 -2.00 0.66
C ASP A 374 4.68 -3.29 -0.17
N ALA A 375 4.50 -4.43 0.49
CA ALA A 375 4.59 -5.75 -0.09
C ALA A 375 3.22 -6.45 -0.06
N GLN A 376 2.73 -6.85 -1.23
CA GLN A 376 1.50 -7.61 -1.34
C GLN A 376 1.83 -9.11 -1.34
N GLU A 377 1.42 -9.82 -0.29
CA GLU A 377 1.56 -11.28 -0.19
C GLU A 377 0.51 -11.96 -1.08
N PHE A 378 0.96 -12.88 -1.94
CA PHE A 378 0.15 -13.77 -2.77
C PHE A 378 0.48 -15.23 -2.48
N GLU A 379 -0.53 -16.08 -2.61
CA GLU A 379 -0.41 -17.52 -2.41
C GLU A 379 -0.99 -18.25 -3.62
N HIS A 380 -0.37 -19.39 -3.95
CA HIS A 380 -0.80 -20.32 -4.99
C HIS A 380 -1.07 -19.66 -6.36
N LEU A 381 -0.19 -18.77 -6.80
CA LEU A 381 -0.29 -18.19 -8.14
C LEU A 381 0.20 -19.18 -9.20
N GLU A 382 -0.54 -19.28 -10.30
CA GLU A 382 -0.22 -20.11 -11.45
C GLU A 382 0.07 -19.21 -12.66
N PHE A 383 1.14 -19.52 -13.37
CA PHE A 383 1.57 -18.82 -14.58
C PHE A 383 1.94 -19.83 -15.66
N ASP A 384 1.76 -19.46 -16.94
CA ASP A 384 2.27 -20.24 -18.06
C ASP A 384 3.82 -20.26 -18.02
N ARG A 385 4.41 -21.46 -18.05
CA ARG A 385 5.86 -21.68 -18.04
C ARG A 385 6.57 -20.91 -19.15
N LYS A 386 5.95 -20.75 -20.32
CA LYS A 386 6.53 -20.04 -21.48
C LYS A 386 6.78 -18.55 -21.19
N ARG A 387 6.15 -18.01 -20.14
CA ARG A 387 6.35 -16.64 -19.65
C ARG A 387 7.61 -16.49 -18.83
N PHE A 388 8.40 -17.53 -18.58
CA PHE A 388 9.64 -17.41 -17.82
C PHE A 388 10.84 -17.59 -18.75
N SER A 389 11.90 -16.80 -18.50
CA SER A 389 13.19 -17.06 -19.13
C SER A 389 13.77 -18.38 -18.63
N LYS A 390 14.60 -19.02 -19.46
CA LYS A 390 15.24 -20.28 -19.09
C LYS A 390 16.12 -20.11 -17.85
N GLU A 391 16.88 -19.01 -17.79
CA GLU A 391 17.74 -18.72 -16.65
C GLU A 391 16.94 -18.61 -15.33
N LEU A 392 15.79 -17.94 -15.37
CA LEU A 392 14.93 -17.82 -14.19
C LEU A 392 14.36 -19.18 -13.77
N LEU A 393 13.87 -19.98 -14.72
CA LEU A 393 13.38 -21.33 -14.43
C LEU A 393 14.46 -22.20 -13.75
N ASP A 394 15.68 -22.21 -14.29
CA ASP A 394 16.80 -22.98 -13.76
C ASP A 394 17.12 -22.55 -12.31
N LYS A 395 17.03 -21.25 -12.00
CA LYS A 395 17.23 -20.75 -10.63
C LYS A 395 16.09 -21.12 -9.69
N LEU A 396 14.84 -20.97 -10.10
CA LEU A 396 13.69 -21.32 -9.28
C LEU A 396 13.71 -22.82 -8.91
N GLN A 397 14.07 -23.67 -9.88
CA GLN A 397 14.26 -25.11 -9.65
C GLN A 397 15.42 -25.44 -8.70
N ARG A 398 16.43 -24.57 -8.60
CA ARG A 398 17.60 -24.81 -7.74
C ARG A 398 17.41 -24.29 -6.31
N PHE A 399 16.76 -23.15 -6.15
CA PHE A 399 16.77 -22.40 -4.88
C PHE A 399 15.41 -22.28 -4.19
N THR A 400 14.31 -22.64 -4.85
CA THR A 400 12.94 -22.42 -4.36
C THR A 400 12.01 -23.63 -4.53
N THR A 401 12.55 -24.84 -4.55
CA THR A 401 11.82 -26.11 -4.73
C THR A 401 10.66 -26.34 -3.75
N GLN A 402 10.75 -25.85 -2.51
CA GLN A 402 9.64 -25.98 -1.56
C GLN A 402 8.51 -24.99 -1.86
N GLY A 403 8.85 -23.82 -2.41
CA GLY A 403 7.94 -22.70 -2.67
C GLY A 403 7.42 -22.62 -4.10
N VAL A 404 8.05 -23.29 -5.07
CA VAL A 404 7.73 -23.22 -6.50
C VAL A 404 7.69 -24.61 -7.10
N GLU A 405 6.56 -24.94 -7.72
CA GLU A 405 6.35 -26.16 -8.49
C GLU A 405 6.36 -25.81 -9.97
N ILE A 406 7.14 -26.57 -10.75
CA ILE A 406 7.35 -26.30 -12.17
C ILE A 406 7.10 -27.59 -12.94
N ASP A 407 6.06 -27.60 -13.76
CA ASP A 407 5.75 -28.70 -14.68
C ASP A 407 6.05 -28.33 -16.14
N GLU A 408 5.54 -29.11 -17.11
CA GLU A 408 5.75 -28.87 -18.54
C GLU A 408 5.11 -27.57 -19.05
N ASN A 409 3.98 -27.17 -18.47
CA ASN A 409 3.13 -26.08 -18.96
C ASN A 409 3.03 -24.90 -17.98
N HIS A 410 3.19 -25.14 -16.68
CA HIS A 410 2.89 -24.15 -15.65
C HIS A 410 4.03 -24.00 -14.63
N VAL A 411 4.06 -22.83 -14.02
CA VAL A 411 4.85 -22.48 -12.83
C VAL A 411 3.86 -22.07 -11.74
N VAL A 412 3.80 -22.86 -10.67
CA VAL A 412 2.96 -22.59 -9.50
C VAL A 412 3.83 -22.11 -8.35
N ILE A 413 3.58 -20.88 -7.90
CA ILE A 413 4.30 -20.26 -6.79
C ILE A 413 3.39 -20.27 -5.57
N LYS A 414 3.75 -21.07 -4.55
CA LYS A 414 2.96 -21.25 -3.33
C LYS A 414 2.87 -19.99 -2.50
N HIS A 415 3.94 -19.20 -2.46
CA HIS A 415 4.01 -17.97 -1.68
C HIS A 415 4.96 -16.96 -2.32
N LEU A 416 4.48 -15.74 -2.51
CA LEU A 416 5.13 -14.70 -3.26
C LEU A 416 4.84 -13.32 -2.65
N TYR A 417 5.83 -12.45 -2.59
CA TYR A 417 5.59 -11.02 -2.38
C TYR A 417 5.69 -10.27 -3.71
N VAL A 418 4.76 -9.35 -3.93
CA VAL A 418 4.78 -8.41 -5.04
C VAL A 418 5.00 -7.01 -4.50
N GLU A 419 6.03 -6.33 -4.99
CA GLU A 419 6.41 -4.99 -4.55
C GLU A 419 6.57 -4.07 -5.77
N ARG A 420 6.44 -2.75 -5.59
CA ARG A 420 6.75 -1.80 -6.65
C ARG A 420 8.24 -1.91 -7.02
N ARG A 421 8.54 -1.96 -8.33
CA ARG A 421 9.94 -1.89 -8.80
C ARG A 421 10.51 -0.51 -8.53
N VAL A 422 11.74 -0.48 -8.01
CA VAL A 422 12.58 0.70 -7.82
C VAL A 422 13.96 0.40 -8.40
N THR A 423 14.70 1.45 -8.77
CA THR A 423 16.09 1.28 -9.23
C THR A 423 16.99 1.12 -8.02
N PRO A 424 17.78 0.05 -7.88
CA PRO A 424 18.76 -0.09 -6.80
C PRO A 424 19.66 1.15 -6.70
N LEU A 425 19.93 1.63 -5.49
CA LEU A 425 20.62 2.91 -5.28
C LEU A 425 22.06 2.87 -5.78
N ASP A 426 22.74 1.74 -5.63
CA ASP A 426 24.08 1.49 -6.20
C ASP A 426 24.09 1.61 -7.72
N VAL A 427 23.10 1.02 -8.40
CA VAL A 427 22.91 1.14 -9.85
C VAL A 427 22.61 2.59 -10.23
N TYR A 428 21.67 3.23 -9.54
CA TYR A 428 21.28 4.62 -9.80
C TYR A 428 22.48 5.58 -9.72
N LEU A 429 23.30 5.46 -8.68
CA LEU A 429 24.48 6.31 -8.48
C LEU A 429 25.55 6.10 -9.56
N SER A 430 25.57 4.95 -10.23
CA SER A 430 26.50 4.67 -11.32
C SER A 430 26.09 5.28 -12.67
N GLU A 431 24.80 5.62 -12.82
CA GLU A 431 24.21 6.06 -14.10
C GLU A 431 23.94 7.56 -14.18
N VAL A 432 23.72 8.22 -13.03
CA VAL A 432 23.31 9.62 -12.97
C VAL A 432 24.47 10.59 -12.80
N ASP A 433 24.22 11.87 -13.07
CA ASP A 433 25.18 12.94 -12.82
C ASP A 433 25.40 13.21 -11.32
N GLU A 434 26.46 13.97 -11.00
CA GLU A 434 26.86 14.29 -9.63
C GLU A 434 25.77 15.01 -8.82
N SER A 435 24.98 15.87 -9.46
CA SER A 435 23.93 16.63 -8.79
C SER A 435 22.79 15.71 -8.33
N ALA A 436 22.34 14.84 -9.24
CA ALA A 436 21.34 13.82 -8.93
C ALA A 436 21.86 12.80 -7.91
N ALA A 437 23.12 12.37 -8.04
CA ALA A 437 23.77 11.46 -7.10
C ALA A 437 23.83 12.05 -5.69
N ARG A 438 24.24 13.32 -5.56
CA ARG A 438 24.27 14.03 -4.28
C ARG A 438 22.89 14.13 -3.64
N ALA A 439 21.86 14.44 -4.42
CA ALA A 439 20.49 14.49 -3.94
C ALA A 439 20.04 13.11 -3.40
N ALA A 440 20.34 12.02 -4.13
CA ALA A 440 20.02 10.67 -3.70
C ALA A 440 20.78 10.26 -2.42
N VAL A 441 22.07 10.58 -2.28
CA VAL A 441 22.84 10.28 -1.06
C VAL A 441 22.33 11.06 0.15
N VAL A 442 21.93 12.32 -0.03
CA VAL A 442 21.29 13.10 1.04
C VAL A 442 19.96 12.46 1.45
N ASP A 443 19.13 12.06 0.47
CA ASP A 443 17.85 11.43 0.78
C ASP A 443 18.00 10.02 1.36
N TYR A 444 19.08 9.30 1.05
CA TYR A 444 19.48 8.05 1.69
C TYR A 444 19.77 8.25 3.19
N GLY A 445 20.57 9.26 3.54
CA GLY A 445 20.80 9.63 4.93
C GLY A 445 19.50 10.04 5.66
N ASN A 446 18.60 10.75 4.97
CA ASN A 446 17.28 11.08 5.51
C ASN A 446 16.41 9.82 5.66
N ALA A 447 16.48 8.85 4.73
CA ALA A 447 15.74 7.60 4.82
C ALA A 447 16.10 6.81 6.08
N ILE A 448 17.39 6.72 6.41
CA ILE A 448 17.84 6.08 7.66
C ILE A 448 17.28 6.80 8.89
N LYS A 449 17.35 8.14 8.91
CA LYS A 449 16.82 8.94 10.04
C LYS A 449 15.31 8.79 10.18
N ASP A 450 14.58 8.82 9.08
CA ASP A 450 13.12 8.68 9.04
C ASP A 450 12.69 7.29 9.55
N LEU A 451 13.38 6.22 9.12
CA LEU A 451 13.15 4.85 9.60
C LEU A 451 13.44 4.73 11.10
N ALA A 452 14.58 5.27 11.56
CA ALA A 452 14.93 5.24 12.96
C ALA A 452 13.92 6.02 13.82
N ALA A 453 13.41 7.16 13.32
CA ALA A 453 12.40 7.96 13.99
C ALA A 453 11.05 7.22 14.13
N THR A 454 10.77 6.24 13.26
CA THR A 454 9.62 5.34 13.39
C THR A 454 9.97 4.04 14.12
N ASN A 455 11.10 3.94 14.82
CA ASN A 455 11.55 2.73 15.53
C ASN A 455 11.94 1.55 14.61
N ILE A 456 12.29 1.81 13.35
CA ILE A 456 12.80 0.80 12.42
C ILE A 456 14.31 0.98 12.23
N PHE A 457 15.06 -0.09 12.50
CA PHE A 457 16.47 -0.19 12.17
C PHE A 457 16.64 -1.09 10.93
N PRO A 458 17.23 -0.60 9.83
CA PRO A 458 17.37 -1.38 8.59
C PRO A 458 18.20 -2.66 8.74
N GLY A 459 19.14 -2.70 9.68
CA GLY A 459 20.16 -3.75 9.71
C GLY A 459 21.26 -3.42 8.71
N ASP A 460 21.29 -4.14 7.60
CA ASP A 460 22.27 -3.97 6.53
C ASP A 460 22.00 -2.69 5.71
N MET A 461 22.80 -1.66 5.99
CA MET A 461 22.73 -0.33 5.36
C MET A 461 23.57 -0.23 4.07
N LEU A 462 23.82 -1.35 3.36
CA LEU A 462 24.44 -1.28 2.04
C LEU A 462 23.51 -0.63 1.01
N LEU A 463 24.07 0.15 0.07
CA LEU A 463 23.31 0.90 -0.93
C LEU A 463 22.40 0.00 -1.78
N LYS A 464 22.84 -1.22 -2.08
CA LYS A 464 22.05 -2.22 -2.83
C LYS A 464 20.74 -2.67 -2.16
N ASN A 465 20.56 -2.39 -0.88
CA ASN A 465 19.32 -2.71 -0.14
C ASN A 465 18.31 -1.55 -0.16
N PHE A 466 18.71 -0.42 -0.76
CA PHE A 466 17.90 0.77 -0.97
C PHE A 466 17.67 0.97 -2.46
N GLY A 467 16.54 1.61 -2.79
CA GLY A 467 16.19 1.95 -4.15
C GLY A 467 15.66 3.34 -4.29
N VAL A 468 15.74 3.84 -5.51
CA VAL A 468 15.28 5.16 -5.92
C VAL A 468 13.97 4.98 -6.70
N THR A 469 12.93 5.65 -6.23
CA THR A 469 11.65 5.69 -6.93
C THR A 469 11.72 6.63 -8.14
N ARG A 470 10.73 6.56 -9.03
CA ARG A 470 10.57 7.50 -10.17
C ARG A 470 10.61 8.99 -9.77
N HIS A 471 10.25 9.32 -8.52
CA HIS A 471 10.25 10.69 -8.02
C HIS A 471 11.53 11.05 -7.24
N GLY A 472 12.60 10.26 -7.36
CA GLY A 472 13.91 10.54 -6.72
C GLY A 472 13.95 10.25 -5.22
N ARG A 473 12.91 9.64 -4.65
CA ARG A 473 12.87 9.25 -3.24
C ARG A 473 13.62 7.94 -3.01
N VAL A 474 14.48 7.91 -1.99
CA VAL A 474 15.17 6.72 -1.50
C VAL A 474 14.29 5.95 -0.52
N VAL A 475 14.20 4.64 -0.74
CA VAL A 475 13.34 3.70 -0.02
C VAL A 475 14.12 2.41 0.25
N PHE A 476 13.84 1.74 1.35
CA PHE A 476 14.41 0.48 1.76
C PHE A 476 13.47 -0.68 1.37
N TYR A 477 14.04 -1.77 0.84
CA TYR A 477 13.25 -2.91 0.32
C TYR A 477 13.80 -4.30 0.68
N ASP A 478 14.94 -4.41 1.38
CA ASP A 478 15.45 -5.69 1.86
C ASP A 478 15.19 -5.86 3.35
N TYR A 479 14.18 -6.64 3.71
CA TYR A 479 13.72 -6.72 5.10
C TYR A 479 14.36 -7.85 5.89
N ASP A 480 15.35 -8.56 5.34
CA ASP A 480 15.89 -9.77 5.96
C ASP A 480 16.66 -9.52 7.26
N GLU A 481 17.25 -8.33 7.46
CA GLU A 481 17.96 -7.89 8.67
C GLU A 481 17.25 -6.80 9.46
N LEU A 482 16.07 -6.39 9.01
CA LEU A 482 15.26 -5.39 9.68
C LEU A 482 14.96 -5.78 11.14
N SER A 483 15.03 -4.80 12.04
CA SER A 483 14.71 -4.93 13.47
C SER A 483 14.16 -3.62 14.03
N LEU A 484 13.71 -3.64 15.29
CA LEU A 484 13.27 -2.42 15.96
C LEU A 484 14.46 -1.70 16.61
N VAL A 485 14.52 -0.36 16.51
CA VAL A 485 15.56 0.44 17.17
C VAL A 485 15.57 0.18 18.69
N SER A 486 14.39 -0.02 19.29
CA SER A 486 14.22 -0.37 20.71
C SER A 486 14.81 -1.72 21.11
N GLU A 487 15.13 -2.60 20.15
CA GLU A 487 15.76 -3.90 20.40
C GLU A 487 17.28 -3.86 20.19
N CYS A 488 17.79 -2.81 19.56
CA CYS A 488 19.20 -2.61 19.25
C CYS A 488 19.98 -2.04 20.45
N ASN A 489 21.26 -2.40 20.56
CA ASN A 489 22.18 -1.84 21.55
C ASN A 489 23.26 -1.00 20.86
N PHE A 490 23.04 0.31 20.76
CA PHE A 490 24.00 1.23 20.18
C PHE A 490 25.14 1.51 21.15
N ARG A 491 26.36 1.16 20.74
CA ARG A 491 27.59 1.29 21.52
C ARG A 491 28.60 2.11 20.74
N LYS A 492 29.49 2.80 21.45
CA LYS A 492 30.66 3.41 20.85
C LYS A 492 31.75 2.37 20.65
N LEU A 493 32.49 2.49 19.54
CA LEU A 493 33.66 1.64 19.33
C LEU A 493 34.68 1.91 20.46
N PRO A 494 35.10 0.89 21.22
CA PRO A 494 36.12 1.06 22.24
C PRO A 494 37.43 1.56 21.63
N GLN A 495 38.04 2.57 22.25
CA GLN A 495 39.35 3.07 21.81
C GLN A 495 40.43 2.03 22.13
N PRO A 496 41.31 1.69 21.17
CA PRO A 496 42.39 0.74 21.40
C PRO A 496 43.33 1.26 22.49
N ARG A 497 43.73 0.39 23.41
CA ARG A 497 44.62 0.72 24.53
C ARG A 497 46.10 0.55 24.16
N SER A 498 46.38 -0.12 23.05
CA SER A 498 47.72 -0.40 22.56
C SER A 498 47.73 -0.55 21.04
N HIS A 499 48.92 -0.41 20.43
CA HIS A 499 49.11 -0.62 19.00
C HIS A 499 48.77 -2.05 18.55
N TYR A 500 48.95 -3.04 19.43
CA TYR A 500 48.57 -4.42 19.15
C TYR A 500 47.05 -4.59 18.99
N GLU A 501 46.27 -3.91 19.85
CA GLU A 501 44.80 -3.90 19.76
C GLU A 501 44.31 -3.14 18.52
N GLU A 502 45.01 -2.10 18.10
CA GLU A 502 44.72 -1.32 16.90
C GLU A 502 44.96 -2.13 15.60
N MET A 503 45.96 -3.00 15.59
CA MET A 503 46.30 -3.85 14.44
C MET A 503 45.58 -5.22 14.45
N SER A 504 44.70 -5.49 15.41
CA SER A 504 44.06 -6.80 15.55
C SER A 504 42.99 -7.02 14.47
N GLU A 505 42.99 -8.21 13.86
CA GLU A 505 41.98 -8.62 12.86
C GLU A 505 40.63 -9.00 13.51
N GLU A 506 40.64 -9.39 14.79
CA GLU A 506 39.44 -9.73 15.54
C GLU A 506 39.16 -8.67 16.63
N PRO A 507 37.89 -8.39 16.94
CA PRO A 507 37.55 -7.49 18.04
C PRO A 507 38.12 -8.00 19.37
N TRP A 508 38.96 -7.18 20.03
CA TRP A 508 39.52 -7.48 21.35
C TRP A 508 38.50 -7.28 22.50
N PHE A 509 37.27 -6.87 22.17
CA PHE A 509 36.17 -6.63 23.09
C PHE A 509 34.95 -7.50 22.73
N ALA A 510 34.10 -7.78 23.71
CA ALA A 510 32.90 -8.57 23.48
C ALA A 510 31.88 -7.80 22.62
N VAL A 511 31.42 -8.47 21.55
CA VAL A 511 30.35 -8.03 20.66
C VAL A 511 29.18 -9.00 20.77
N ASN A 512 28.04 -8.51 21.26
CA ASN A 512 26.82 -9.31 21.30
C ASN A 512 26.04 -9.19 19.98
N VAL A 513 25.10 -10.12 19.75
CA VAL A 513 24.30 -10.21 18.51
C VAL A 513 23.54 -8.92 18.16
N ARG A 514 23.18 -8.10 19.16
CA ARG A 514 22.40 -6.88 18.99
C ARG A 514 23.23 -5.59 19.14
N ASP A 515 24.54 -5.72 19.31
CA ASP A 515 25.42 -4.57 19.44
C ASP A 515 25.64 -3.92 18.07
N ILE A 516 25.50 -2.59 18.02
CA ILE A 516 25.69 -1.79 16.80
C ILE A 516 26.67 -0.68 17.12
N PHE A 517 27.67 -0.53 16.25
CA PHE A 517 28.70 0.51 16.31
C PHE A 517 28.51 1.44 15.10
N PRO A 518 27.96 2.65 15.28
CA PRO A 518 27.65 3.55 14.17
C PRO A 518 28.86 4.28 13.55
N GLU A 519 29.99 4.33 14.26
CA GLU A 519 31.26 4.91 13.77
C GLU A 519 31.87 4.07 12.65
#